data_AF-A0A2V7HBJ3-F1
#
_entry.id   AF-A0A2V7HBJ3-F1
#
_cell.length_a   1.000
_cell.length_b   1.000
_cell.length_c   1.000
_cell.angle_alpha   90.00
_cell.angle_beta   90.00
_cell.angle_gamma   90.00
#
_symmetry.space_group_name_H-M   'P 1'
#
loop_
_entity.id
_entity.type
_entity.pdbx_description
1 polymer ?
#
loop_
_entity_poly.entity_id
_entity_poly.type
_entity_poly.pdbx_seq_one_letter_code
_entity_poly.pdbx_strand_id
1 'polypeptide(L)'
;MGAATAAAQTHVQPILGFPEQGLDDPAAYQGYQTRFFRDTKGNVVQVYLDARSGRVVNLLADAVDESVGFTVRDGNGKPIRLEWGSPDAIVSQDGNRRTIEYQLAVNSPQLLIGWILLGSMRVERDLGYSGRGLEPYDWPTFRLREQEELIANLDRLDPAERQRQIGMLGTGFTSELLARLEPDLLTTGVRGGRGVTALQATLDGKTNLQLELVPDPGTASVLVNLPVVSVRATGKQPIRFTVRVTTDGPSLNPLVRDQIFNSAFLRFLNDARVAANNARGKSSATEVAKVTRYRLLERDARGTELLSSKEKLMAGLPNYATYFG
;
A
#
# COMPACT_ATOMS: atom_id res chain seq x y z
N MET A 1 -4.76 36.52 3.90
CA MET A 1 -5.08 35.17 3.40
C MET A 1 -3.91 34.74 2.53
N GLY A 2 -3.13 33.74 2.96
CA GLY A 2 -2.10 33.14 2.10
C GLY A 2 -2.77 32.17 1.13
N ALA A 3 -2.51 32.31 -0.17
CA ALA A 3 -2.91 31.27 -1.12
C ALA A 3 -2.02 30.06 -0.87
N ALA A 4 -2.61 28.95 -0.43
CA ALA A 4 -1.90 27.67 -0.38
C ALA A 4 -1.54 27.28 -1.81
N THR A 5 -0.25 27.34 -2.15
CA THR A 5 0.28 26.73 -3.38
C THR A 5 -0.04 25.26 -3.34
N ALA A 6 -0.88 24.80 -4.28
CA ALA A 6 -1.19 23.38 -4.41
C ALA A 6 0.11 22.58 -4.56
N ALA A 7 0.23 21.51 -3.77
CA ALA A 7 1.38 20.61 -3.83
C ALA A 7 1.59 20.11 -5.28
N ALA A 8 2.84 20.09 -5.74
CA ALA A 8 3.16 19.63 -7.09
C ALA A 8 2.77 18.14 -7.22
N GLN A 9 1.84 17.85 -8.13
CA GLN A 9 1.39 16.50 -8.47
C GLN A 9 2.20 15.96 -9.65
N THR A 10 2.74 14.76 -9.50
CA THR A 10 3.52 14.09 -10.56
C THR A 10 2.90 12.75 -10.89
N HIS A 11 2.63 12.50 -12.17
CA HIS A 11 2.22 11.17 -12.65
C HIS A 11 3.42 10.22 -12.69
N VAL A 12 3.29 9.06 -12.07
CA VAL A 12 4.32 8.01 -12.02
C VAL A 12 3.78 6.68 -12.55
N GLN A 13 4.53 6.10 -13.48
CA GLN A 13 4.25 4.77 -14.01
C GLN A 13 4.76 3.69 -13.04
N PRO A 14 4.16 2.48 -13.04
CA PRO A 14 4.71 1.35 -12.30
C PRO A 14 6.13 1.00 -12.79
N ILE A 15 7.08 0.85 -11.86
CA ILE A 15 8.45 0.40 -12.13
C ILE A 15 8.47 -1.08 -12.51
N LEU A 16 7.64 -1.86 -11.82
CA LEU A 16 7.30 -3.26 -12.05
C LEU A 16 5.80 -3.47 -11.79
N GLY A 17 5.24 -4.51 -12.40
CA GLY A 17 3.90 -5.01 -12.10
C GLY A 17 3.79 -6.49 -12.41
N PHE A 18 3.01 -7.22 -11.61
CA PHE A 18 2.86 -8.67 -11.71
C PHE A 18 1.37 -9.06 -11.66
N PRO A 19 0.95 -10.14 -12.36
CA PRO A 19 1.77 -10.93 -13.29
C PRO A 19 2.08 -10.18 -14.59
N GLU A 20 3.29 -10.37 -15.13
CA GLU A 20 3.70 -9.86 -16.44
C GLU A 20 3.36 -10.89 -17.53
N GLN A 21 2.52 -10.51 -18.49
CA GLN A 21 2.05 -11.43 -19.53
C GLN A 21 3.21 -11.99 -20.38
N GLY A 22 3.25 -13.32 -20.49
CA GLY A 22 4.30 -14.05 -21.21
C GLY A 22 5.65 -14.11 -20.49
N LEU A 23 5.70 -13.74 -19.21
CA LEU A 23 6.88 -13.85 -18.35
C LEU A 23 6.60 -14.66 -17.08
N ASP A 24 5.44 -14.43 -16.46
CA ASP A 24 5.00 -15.10 -15.24
C ASP A 24 4.01 -16.24 -15.51
N ASP A 25 4.02 -17.25 -14.63
CA ASP A 25 3.02 -18.34 -14.61
C ASP A 25 1.66 -17.80 -14.11
N PRO A 26 0.59 -17.82 -14.93
CA PRO A 26 -0.73 -17.36 -14.52
C PRO A 26 -1.33 -18.12 -13.32
N ALA A 27 -0.92 -19.38 -13.09
CA ALA A 27 -1.40 -20.16 -11.96
C ALA A 27 -0.80 -19.67 -10.63
N ALA A 28 0.50 -19.36 -10.61
CA ALA A 28 1.20 -18.84 -9.43
C ALA A 28 0.62 -17.50 -8.93
N TYR A 29 0.12 -16.66 -9.84
CA TYR A 29 -0.48 -15.36 -9.53
C TYR A 29 -2.02 -15.36 -9.58
N GLN A 30 -2.68 -16.52 -9.47
CA GLN A 30 -4.13 -16.60 -9.63
C GLN A 30 -4.88 -15.72 -8.60
N GLY A 31 -5.56 -14.70 -9.09
CA GLY A 31 -6.30 -13.73 -8.27
C GLY A 31 -5.45 -12.63 -7.64
N TYR A 32 -4.13 -12.64 -7.82
CA TYR A 32 -3.21 -11.63 -7.28
C TYR A 32 -2.73 -10.68 -8.39
N GLN A 33 -2.73 -9.38 -8.10
CA GLN A 33 -2.11 -8.36 -8.93
C GLN A 33 -1.31 -7.42 -8.05
N THR A 34 -0.12 -6.98 -8.47
CA THR A 34 0.66 -5.98 -7.75
C THR A 34 1.35 -5.00 -8.69
N ARG A 35 1.55 -3.77 -8.22
CA ARG A 35 2.31 -2.71 -8.90
C ARG A 35 3.26 -2.04 -7.92
N PHE A 36 4.45 -1.69 -8.39
CA PHE A 36 5.49 -1.02 -7.61
C PHE A 36 5.69 0.39 -8.16
N PHE A 37 5.48 1.40 -7.32
CA PHE A 37 5.66 2.81 -7.64
C PHE A 37 6.83 3.40 -6.84
N ARG A 38 7.18 4.66 -7.15
CA ARG A 38 8.13 5.47 -6.36
C ARG A 38 7.39 6.70 -5.83
N ASP A 39 7.53 6.99 -4.54
CA ASP A 39 6.99 8.22 -3.93
C ASP A 39 7.84 9.46 -4.31
N THR A 40 7.47 10.63 -3.80
CA THR A 40 8.17 11.90 -4.02
C THR A 40 9.60 11.97 -3.46
N LYS A 41 10.02 10.98 -2.66
CA LYS A 41 11.40 10.79 -2.17
C LYS A 41 12.10 9.58 -2.78
N GLY A 42 11.44 8.87 -3.70
CA GLY A 42 11.96 7.66 -4.33
C GLY A 42 11.80 6.40 -3.47
N ASN A 43 11.12 6.43 -2.32
CA ASN A 43 10.76 5.21 -1.61
C ASN A 43 9.81 4.38 -2.46
N VAL A 44 9.85 3.07 -2.32
CA VAL A 44 8.91 2.19 -3.01
C VAL A 44 7.55 2.23 -2.34
N VAL A 45 6.49 2.31 -3.14
CA VAL A 45 5.17 1.90 -2.71
C VAL A 45 4.78 0.66 -3.49
N GLN A 46 4.63 -0.47 -2.81
CA GLN A 46 4.00 -1.65 -3.38
C GLN A 46 2.51 -1.58 -3.11
N VAL A 47 1.69 -1.72 -4.16
CA VAL A 47 0.24 -1.85 -4.02
C VAL A 47 -0.18 -3.18 -4.60
N TYR A 48 -0.88 -4.02 -3.82
CA TYR A 48 -1.43 -5.29 -4.29
C TYR A 48 -2.93 -5.44 -4.08
N LEU A 49 -3.53 -6.21 -4.97
CA LEU A 49 -4.95 -6.58 -5.03
C LEU A 49 -5.02 -8.11 -4.95
N ASP A 50 -5.64 -8.65 -3.91
CA ASP A 50 -5.95 -10.07 -3.79
C ASP A 50 -7.46 -10.30 -3.96
N ALA A 51 -7.85 -10.73 -5.15
CA ALA A 51 -9.24 -11.03 -5.50
C ALA A 51 -9.81 -12.26 -4.78
N ARG A 52 -8.98 -13.10 -4.14
CA ARG A 52 -9.43 -14.29 -3.39
C ARG A 52 -10.04 -13.89 -2.05
N SER A 53 -9.52 -12.83 -1.44
CA SER A 53 -9.95 -12.27 -0.16
C SER A 53 -10.69 -10.92 -0.30
N GLY A 54 -10.53 -10.24 -1.45
CA GLY A 54 -11.00 -8.88 -1.67
C GLY A 54 -10.06 -7.83 -1.06
N ARG A 55 -8.87 -8.22 -0.62
CA ARG A 55 -7.91 -7.36 0.07
C ARG A 55 -7.19 -6.44 -0.91
N VAL A 56 -7.12 -5.15 -0.57
CA VAL A 56 -6.19 -4.17 -1.15
C VAL A 56 -5.19 -3.82 -0.07
N VAL A 57 -3.91 -3.78 -0.41
CA VAL A 57 -2.83 -3.39 0.51
C VAL A 57 -1.85 -2.48 -0.19
N ASN A 58 -1.41 -1.47 0.56
CA ASN A 58 -0.33 -0.55 0.23
C ASN A 58 0.78 -0.80 1.26
N LEU A 59 2.01 -0.98 0.79
CA LEU A 59 3.20 -1.13 1.62
C LEU A 59 4.16 0.00 1.25
N LEU A 60 4.58 0.77 2.24
CA LEU A 60 5.41 1.95 2.06
C LEU A 60 6.83 1.63 2.58
N ALA A 61 7.79 1.66 1.67
CA ALA A 61 9.20 1.40 1.96
C ALA A 61 9.87 2.61 2.62
N ASP A 62 9.35 3.05 3.76
CA ASP A 62 9.87 4.15 4.57
C ASP A 62 10.64 3.62 5.80
N ALA A 63 11.06 4.52 6.70
CA ALA A 63 11.85 4.18 7.87
C ALA A 63 11.12 3.33 8.91
N VAL A 64 9.77 3.33 8.94
CA VAL A 64 8.97 2.63 9.96
C VAL A 64 8.11 1.49 9.38
N ASP A 65 8.29 1.20 8.08
CA ASP A 65 7.65 0.12 7.32
C ASP A 65 6.13 0.20 7.38
N GLU A 66 5.55 1.30 6.91
CA GLU A 66 4.10 1.52 6.99
C GLU A 66 3.30 0.64 6.02
N SER A 67 2.05 0.34 6.39
CA SER A 67 1.09 -0.36 5.54
C SER A 67 -0.34 0.15 5.73
N VAL A 68 -1.09 0.18 4.64
CA VAL A 68 -2.52 0.54 4.61
C VAL A 68 -3.30 -0.48 3.83
N GLY A 69 -4.23 -1.16 4.49
CA GLY A 69 -5.06 -2.19 3.88
C GLY A 69 -6.56 -1.99 4.11
N PHE A 70 -7.37 -2.51 3.18
CA PHE A 70 -8.82 -2.60 3.31
C PHE A 70 -9.34 -3.81 2.51
N THR A 71 -10.53 -4.31 2.84
CA THR A 71 -11.14 -5.47 2.17
C THR A 71 -12.47 -5.07 1.53
N VAL A 72 -12.70 -5.46 0.27
CA VAL A 72 -13.97 -5.24 -0.43
C VAL A 72 -14.79 -6.52 -0.61
N ARG A 73 -16.10 -6.42 -0.41
CA ARG A 73 -17.07 -7.52 -0.55
C ARG A 73 -18.35 -7.05 -1.26
N ASP A 74 -19.12 -7.98 -1.81
CA ASP A 74 -20.45 -7.73 -2.36
C ASP A 74 -21.52 -7.64 -1.25
N GLY A 75 -22.77 -7.37 -1.64
CA GLY A 75 -23.90 -7.35 -0.71
C GLY A 75 -24.21 -8.70 -0.06
N ASN A 76 -23.58 -9.79 -0.50
CA ASN A 76 -23.68 -11.13 0.08
C ASN A 76 -22.46 -11.48 0.96
N GLY A 77 -21.54 -10.53 1.19
CA GLY A 77 -20.31 -10.75 1.95
C GLY A 77 -19.21 -11.52 1.21
N LYS A 78 -19.32 -11.74 -0.11
CA LYS A 78 -18.29 -12.42 -0.91
C LYS A 78 -17.21 -11.43 -1.38
N PRO A 79 -15.92 -11.80 -1.39
CA PRO A 79 -14.86 -11.04 -2.03
C PRO A 79 -15.21 -10.59 -3.45
N ILE A 80 -14.94 -9.32 -3.79
CA ILE A 80 -15.02 -8.85 -5.18
C ILE A 80 -13.61 -8.64 -5.75
N ARG A 81 -13.41 -9.08 -6.99
CA ARG A 81 -12.24 -8.73 -7.80
C ARG A 81 -12.26 -7.24 -8.14
N LEU A 82 -11.24 -6.52 -7.66
CA LEU A 82 -10.93 -5.17 -8.11
C LEU A 82 -9.98 -5.20 -9.30
N GLU A 83 -10.06 -4.14 -10.11
CA GLU A 83 -9.14 -3.89 -11.21
C GLU A 83 -8.57 -2.47 -11.12
N TRP A 84 -7.44 -2.24 -11.77
CA TRP A 84 -6.82 -0.92 -11.83
C TRP A 84 -7.67 0.04 -12.66
N GLY A 85 -8.17 1.12 -12.04
CA GLY A 85 -8.92 2.17 -12.70
C GLY A 85 -8.05 3.12 -13.54
N SER A 86 -6.78 3.28 -13.15
CA SER A 86 -5.74 4.06 -13.84
C SER A 86 -4.54 3.19 -14.24
N PRO A 87 -3.79 3.53 -15.31
CA PRO A 87 -2.53 2.86 -15.64
C PRO A 87 -1.38 3.27 -14.69
N ASP A 88 -1.46 4.49 -14.18
CA ASP A 88 -0.47 5.19 -13.37
C ASP A 88 -1.01 5.56 -11.98
N ALA A 89 -0.11 6.09 -11.15
CA ALA A 89 -0.42 6.75 -9.89
C ALA A 89 0.01 8.22 -9.95
N ILE A 90 -0.57 9.06 -9.09
CA ILE A 90 -0.15 10.44 -8.87
C ILE A 90 0.55 10.49 -7.51
N VAL A 91 1.73 11.10 -7.45
CA VAL A 91 2.43 11.36 -6.19
C VAL A 91 2.56 12.85 -5.94
N SER A 92 2.45 13.26 -4.68
CA SER A 92 2.61 14.64 -4.24
C SER A 92 3.23 14.71 -2.84
N GLN A 93 3.67 15.91 -2.45
CA GLN A 93 4.24 16.16 -1.12
C GLN A 93 3.78 17.53 -0.61
N ASP A 94 3.32 17.59 0.64
CA ASP A 94 3.07 18.83 1.38
C ASP A 94 3.79 18.79 2.73
N GLY A 95 4.69 19.73 2.99
CA GLY A 95 5.61 19.67 4.13
C GLY A 95 6.41 18.36 4.15
N ASN A 96 6.29 17.57 5.22
CA ASN A 96 6.83 16.20 5.34
C ASN A 96 5.87 15.12 4.81
N ARG A 97 4.58 15.44 4.60
CA ARG A 97 3.56 14.49 4.19
C ARG A 97 3.74 14.10 2.73
N ARG A 98 3.86 12.80 2.44
CA ARG A 98 3.95 12.22 1.10
C ARG A 98 2.67 11.48 0.79
N THR A 99 2.09 11.75 -0.37
CA THR A 99 0.84 11.13 -0.82
C THR A 99 1.07 10.35 -2.10
N ILE A 100 0.48 9.16 -2.18
CA ILE A 100 0.25 8.42 -3.42
C ILE A 100 -1.26 8.27 -3.65
N GLU A 101 -1.68 8.54 -4.88
CA GLU A 101 -3.07 8.46 -5.33
C GLU A 101 -3.15 7.54 -6.55
N TYR A 102 -4.10 6.61 -6.56
CA TYR A 102 -4.39 5.76 -7.72
C TYR A 102 -5.89 5.43 -7.76
N GLN A 103 -6.39 5.02 -8.92
CA GLN A 103 -7.80 4.68 -9.08
C GLN A 103 -8.00 3.16 -9.14
N LEU A 104 -9.05 2.67 -8.51
CA LEU A 104 -9.56 1.30 -8.63
C LEU A 104 -10.95 1.31 -9.26
N ALA A 105 -11.28 0.20 -9.94
CA ALA A 105 -12.55 0.00 -10.63
C ALA A 105 -13.13 -1.38 -10.30
N VAL A 106 -14.47 -1.47 -10.31
CA VAL A 106 -15.18 -2.73 -10.12
C VAL A 106 -16.50 -2.77 -10.89
N ASN A 107 -16.74 -3.89 -11.59
CA ASN A 107 -17.99 -4.13 -12.30
C ASN A 107 -19.00 -4.83 -11.38
N SER A 108 -19.55 -4.08 -10.42
CA SER A 108 -20.58 -4.54 -9.47
C SER A 108 -21.57 -3.40 -9.18
N PRO A 109 -22.88 -3.68 -8.99
CA PRO A 109 -23.86 -2.64 -8.61
C PRO A 109 -23.62 -2.08 -7.20
N GLN A 110 -22.95 -2.84 -6.34
CA GLN A 110 -22.59 -2.44 -4.97
C GLN A 110 -21.26 -3.06 -4.58
N LEU A 111 -20.48 -2.33 -3.80
CA LEU A 111 -19.37 -2.86 -3.01
C LEU A 111 -19.50 -2.37 -1.57
N LEU A 112 -19.05 -3.19 -0.63
CA LEU A 112 -18.89 -2.87 0.77
C LEU A 112 -17.39 -2.86 1.07
N ILE A 113 -16.91 -1.85 1.78
CA ILE A 113 -15.52 -1.76 2.26
C ILE A 113 -15.53 -1.83 3.77
N GLY A 114 -14.62 -2.63 4.32
CA GLY A 114 -14.33 -2.74 5.75
C GLY A 114 -12.98 -3.40 5.96
N TRP A 115 -12.69 -3.88 7.18
CA TRP A 115 -11.33 -4.31 7.55
C TRP A 115 -10.26 -3.26 7.23
N ILE A 116 -10.60 -1.98 7.40
CA ILE A 116 -9.64 -0.89 7.24
C ILE A 116 -8.57 -1.05 8.33
N LEU A 117 -7.31 -1.14 7.93
CA LEU A 117 -6.17 -1.35 8.81
C LEU A 117 -5.03 -0.42 8.38
N LEU A 118 -4.54 0.37 9.32
CA LEU A 118 -3.37 1.22 9.18
C LEU A 118 -2.34 0.76 10.23
N GLY A 119 -1.05 1.02 10.00
CA GLY A 119 0.03 0.63 10.90
C GLY A 119 1.29 0.27 10.14
N SER A 120 2.07 -0.69 10.63
CA SER A 120 3.24 -1.23 9.93
C SER A 120 2.94 -2.51 9.16
N MET A 121 3.78 -2.87 8.19
CA MET A 121 3.67 -4.10 7.38
C MET A 121 3.50 -5.36 8.25
N ARG A 122 4.10 -5.35 9.45
CA ARG A 122 3.91 -6.38 10.48
C ARG A 122 2.43 -6.62 10.81
N VAL A 123 1.66 -5.55 11.02
CA VAL A 123 0.25 -5.62 11.40
C VAL A 123 -0.57 -6.28 10.27
N GLU A 124 -0.30 -5.94 9.01
CA GLU A 124 -0.96 -6.53 7.84
C GLU A 124 -0.66 -8.04 7.69
N ARG A 125 0.59 -8.47 7.90
CA ARG A 125 0.94 -9.89 7.90
C ARG A 125 0.29 -10.63 9.06
N ASP A 126 0.35 -10.08 10.27
CA ASP A 126 -0.19 -10.75 11.45
C ASP A 126 -1.73 -10.85 11.35
N LEU A 127 -2.41 -9.88 10.71
CA LEU A 127 -3.80 -10.00 10.24
C LEU A 127 -3.96 -11.18 9.26
N GLY A 128 -3.15 -11.21 8.19
CA GLY A 128 -3.21 -12.25 7.16
C GLY A 128 -3.00 -13.66 7.70
N TYR A 129 -2.02 -13.86 8.57
CA TYR A 129 -1.72 -15.14 9.23
C TYR A 129 -2.82 -15.56 10.21
N SER A 130 -3.47 -14.61 10.90
CA SER A 130 -4.60 -14.90 11.78
C SER A 130 -5.89 -15.27 11.04
N GLY A 131 -5.97 -15.00 9.73
CA GLY A 131 -7.19 -15.15 8.94
C GLY A 131 -8.30 -14.13 9.25
N ARG A 132 -8.15 -13.28 10.28
CA ARG A 132 -9.22 -12.38 10.76
C ARG A 132 -9.76 -11.42 9.69
N GLY A 133 -8.98 -11.08 8.65
CA GLY A 133 -9.46 -10.28 7.51
C GLY A 133 -10.60 -10.94 6.69
N LEU A 134 -10.91 -12.21 6.94
CA LEU A 134 -12.03 -12.96 6.37
C LEU A 134 -13.31 -12.90 7.22
N GLU A 135 -13.22 -12.51 8.50
CA GLU A 135 -14.37 -12.42 9.41
C GLU A 135 -15.37 -11.31 8.99
N PRO A 136 -16.59 -11.25 9.55
CA PRO A 136 -17.52 -10.14 9.36
C PRO A 136 -16.91 -8.76 9.64
N TYR A 137 -17.46 -7.70 9.03
CA TYR A 137 -16.89 -6.35 9.19
C TYR A 137 -17.21 -5.69 10.53
N ASP A 138 -18.21 -6.20 11.27
CA ASP A 138 -18.58 -5.81 12.63
C ASP A 138 -17.79 -6.58 13.71
N TRP A 139 -16.89 -7.49 13.30
CA TRP A 139 -15.93 -8.10 14.20
C TRP A 139 -14.96 -7.03 14.75
N PRO A 140 -14.46 -7.15 16.00
CA PRO A 140 -13.49 -6.22 16.55
C PRO A 140 -12.26 -6.04 15.66
N THR A 141 -11.75 -4.80 15.62
CA THR A 141 -10.53 -4.42 14.89
C THR A 141 -9.35 -5.35 15.24
N PHE A 142 -8.47 -5.55 14.26
CA PHE A 142 -7.23 -6.28 14.50
C PHE A 142 -6.22 -5.38 15.21
N ARG A 143 -5.69 -5.86 16.34
CA ARG A 143 -4.69 -5.19 17.17
C ARG A 143 -3.56 -6.16 17.46
N LEU A 144 -2.33 -5.66 17.61
CA LEU A 144 -1.20 -6.48 18.04
C LEU A 144 -1.27 -6.73 19.55
N ARG A 145 -1.26 -8.01 19.94
CA ARG A 145 -1.33 -8.44 21.33
C ARG A 145 -0.25 -7.79 22.20
N GLU A 146 0.97 -7.62 21.68
CA GLU A 146 2.08 -7.04 22.43
C GLU A 146 1.87 -5.55 22.73
N GLN A 147 1.10 -4.82 21.91
CA GLN A 147 0.73 -3.44 22.19
C GLN A 147 -0.34 -3.37 23.29
N GLU A 148 -1.32 -4.28 23.27
CA GLU A 148 -2.31 -4.40 24.34
C GLU A 148 -1.67 -4.81 25.67
N GLU A 149 -0.73 -5.76 25.65
CA GLU A 149 0.06 -6.18 26.82
C GLU A 149 0.96 -5.06 27.35
N LEU A 150 1.60 -4.28 26.47
CA LEU A 150 2.38 -3.11 26.87
C LEU A 150 1.51 -2.10 27.63
N ILE A 151 0.33 -1.74 27.09
CA ILE A 151 -0.58 -0.78 27.73
C ILE A 151 -1.11 -1.34 29.06
N ALA A 152 -1.53 -2.59 29.10
CA ALA A 152 -2.00 -3.24 30.33
C ALA A 152 -0.90 -3.36 31.40
N ASN A 153 0.38 -3.41 31.00
CA ASN A 153 1.50 -3.35 31.93
C ASN A 153 1.80 -1.92 32.40
N LEU A 154 1.66 -0.90 31.53
CA LEU A 154 1.78 0.52 31.92
C LEU A 154 0.77 0.90 33.02
N ASP A 155 -0.47 0.42 32.93
CA ASP A 155 -1.50 0.69 33.94
C ASP A 155 -1.19 0.11 35.33
N ARG A 156 -0.33 -0.92 35.41
CA ARG A 156 0.09 -1.59 36.65
C ARG A 156 1.31 -0.94 37.34
N LEU A 157 1.96 0.02 36.69
CA LEU A 157 3.12 0.72 37.24
C LEU A 157 2.70 1.73 38.32
N ASP A 158 3.63 2.03 39.24
CA ASP A 158 3.47 3.12 40.20
C ASP A 158 3.15 4.44 39.49
N PRO A 159 2.31 5.34 40.05
CA PRO A 159 1.80 6.50 39.31
C PRO A 159 2.87 7.40 38.68
N ALA A 160 4.01 7.61 39.35
CA ALA A 160 5.13 8.41 38.83
C ALA A 160 5.92 7.68 37.73
N GLU A 161 6.06 6.36 37.85
CA GLU A 161 6.70 5.49 36.86
C GLU A 161 5.84 5.44 35.58
N ARG A 162 4.54 5.18 35.75
CA ARG A 162 3.52 5.22 34.70
C ARG A 162 3.52 6.54 33.96
N GLN A 163 3.47 7.67 34.66
CA GLN A 163 3.46 9.00 34.03
C GLN A 163 4.73 9.25 33.18
N ARG A 164 5.90 8.80 33.66
CA ARG A 164 7.14 8.94 32.89
C ARG A 164 7.15 8.07 31.63
N GLN A 165 6.74 6.80 31.74
CA GLN A 165 6.74 5.89 30.59
C GLN A 165 5.69 6.28 29.54
N ILE A 166 4.47 6.65 29.96
CA ILE A 166 3.43 7.16 29.05
C ILE A 166 3.90 8.47 28.37
N GLY A 167 4.62 9.33 29.08
CA GLY A 167 5.26 10.52 28.50
C GLY A 167 6.28 10.21 27.40
N MET A 168 6.99 9.09 27.47
CA MET A 168 7.90 8.63 26.39
C MET A 168 7.15 8.20 25.12
N LEU A 169 5.86 7.85 25.26
CA LEU A 169 4.95 7.52 24.17
C LEU A 169 4.12 8.74 23.70
N GLY A 170 4.52 9.96 24.08
CA GLY A 170 3.91 11.19 23.55
C GLY A 170 2.43 11.36 23.94
N THR A 171 2.07 11.02 25.19
CA THR A 171 0.72 11.17 25.74
C THR A 171 0.76 11.36 27.27
N GLY A 172 -0.38 11.72 27.87
CA GLY A 172 -0.60 11.71 29.32
C GLY A 172 -1.39 10.50 29.84
N PHE A 173 -2.05 9.70 28.99
CA PHE A 173 -3.04 8.71 29.42
C PHE A 173 -2.99 7.39 28.63
N THR A 174 -3.20 6.25 29.30
CA THR A 174 -3.31 4.93 28.65
C THR A 174 -4.54 4.82 27.73
N SER A 175 -5.60 5.58 27.98
CA SER A 175 -6.77 5.68 27.10
C SER A 175 -6.44 6.22 25.71
N GLU A 176 -5.48 7.15 25.60
CA GLU A 176 -5.02 7.64 24.29
C GLU A 176 -4.17 6.58 23.56
N LEU A 177 -3.38 5.78 24.30
CA LEU A 177 -2.65 4.65 23.72
C LEU A 177 -3.62 3.59 23.17
N LEU A 178 -4.70 3.28 23.89
CA LEU A 178 -5.76 2.38 23.43
C LEU A 178 -6.45 2.92 22.17
N ALA A 179 -6.72 4.23 22.11
CA ALA A 179 -7.31 4.86 20.93
C ALA A 179 -6.40 4.77 19.70
N ARG A 180 -5.06 4.86 19.88
CA ARG A 180 -4.07 4.71 18.79
C ARG A 180 -3.95 3.28 18.24
N LEU A 181 -4.54 2.27 18.89
CA LEU A 181 -4.55 0.89 18.38
C LEU A 181 -5.54 0.69 17.23
N GLU A 182 -6.43 1.65 16.96
CA GLU A 182 -7.44 1.57 15.92
C GLU A 182 -7.40 2.81 15.02
N PRO A 183 -7.79 2.68 13.73
CA PRO A 183 -7.93 3.83 12.87
C PRO A 183 -9.21 4.61 13.20
N ASP A 184 -9.08 5.92 13.40
CA ASP A 184 -10.22 6.84 13.48
C ASP A 184 -10.84 6.99 12.09
N LEU A 185 -12.15 6.73 11.97
CA LEU A 185 -12.87 6.70 10.70
C LEU A 185 -13.79 7.91 10.59
N LEU A 186 -13.40 8.86 9.75
CA LEU A 186 -14.08 10.13 9.55
C LEU A 186 -14.83 10.15 8.21
N THR A 187 -16.08 10.63 8.22
CA THR A 187 -16.80 10.96 6.98
C THR A 187 -16.31 12.30 6.44
N THR A 188 -15.65 12.28 5.28
CA THR A 188 -15.19 13.51 4.63
C THR A 188 -16.14 13.92 3.50
N GLY A 189 -16.55 15.19 3.54
CA GLY A 189 -17.28 15.86 2.46
C GLY A 189 -16.43 17.01 1.94
N VAL A 190 -15.72 16.79 0.83
CA VAL A 190 -14.87 17.81 0.20
C VAL A 190 -15.28 17.97 -1.26
N ARG A 191 -15.30 19.23 -1.71
CA ARG A 191 -15.67 19.73 -3.06
C ARG A 191 -15.59 18.66 -4.16
N GLY A 192 -16.73 18.03 -4.46
CA GLY A 192 -16.87 17.05 -5.54
C GLY A 192 -17.50 15.72 -5.10
N GLY A 193 -17.21 15.23 -3.89
CA GLY A 193 -17.71 13.93 -3.44
C GLY A 193 -17.74 13.77 -1.91
N ARG A 194 -18.54 12.80 -1.45
CA ARG A 194 -18.38 12.23 -0.11
C ARG A 194 -17.38 11.07 -0.19
N GLY A 195 -16.59 10.87 0.84
CA GLY A 195 -15.67 9.75 0.99
C GLY A 195 -15.58 9.28 2.44
N VAL A 196 -14.67 8.35 2.69
CA VAL A 196 -14.19 8.04 4.03
C VAL A 196 -12.71 8.43 4.12
N THR A 197 -12.31 8.88 5.30
CA THR A 197 -10.91 9.03 5.68
C THR A 197 -10.65 8.19 6.91
N ALA A 198 -9.61 7.36 6.88
CA ALA A 198 -9.12 6.65 8.05
C ALA A 198 -7.78 7.27 8.46
N LEU A 199 -7.62 7.57 9.75
CA LEU A 199 -6.41 8.16 10.33
C LEU A 199 -5.89 7.27 11.44
N GLN A 200 -4.59 6.99 11.47
CA GLN A 200 -3.97 6.31 12.60
C GLN A 200 -2.58 6.88 12.87
N ALA A 201 -2.36 7.33 14.10
CA ALA A 201 -1.04 7.69 14.58
C ALA A 201 -0.29 6.44 15.06
N THR A 202 1.03 6.44 15.03
CA THR A 202 1.82 5.41 15.73
C THR A 202 1.54 5.44 17.23
N LEU A 203 1.81 4.32 17.92
CA LEU A 203 1.58 4.20 19.36
C LEU A 203 2.26 5.31 20.17
N ASP A 204 3.44 5.76 19.73
CA ASP A 204 4.22 6.86 20.32
C ASP A 204 3.87 8.26 19.79
N GLY A 205 2.89 8.36 18.88
CA GLY A 205 2.38 9.61 18.31
C GLY A 205 3.33 10.36 17.37
N LYS A 206 4.43 9.73 16.93
CA LYS A 206 5.45 10.40 16.10
C LYS A 206 5.14 10.46 14.61
N THR A 207 4.39 9.49 14.06
CA THR A 207 3.96 9.51 12.65
C THR A 207 2.45 9.28 12.54
N ASN A 208 1.88 9.73 11.42
CA ASN A 208 0.46 9.69 11.10
C ASN A 208 0.28 9.12 9.69
N LEU A 209 -0.48 8.03 9.62
CA LEU A 209 -0.86 7.38 8.39
C LEU A 209 -2.33 7.69 8.10
N GLN A 210 -2.64 7.93 6.83
CA GLN A 210 -3.97 8.31 6.35
C GLN A 210 -4.34 7.53 5.11
N LEU A 211 -5.56 6.99 5.09
CA LEU A 211 -6.25 6.44 3.92
C LEU A 211 -7.43 7.34 3.57
N GLU A 212 -7.59 7.70 2.31
CA GLU A 212 -8.86 8.21 1.78
C GLU A 212 -9.39 7.28 0.71
N LEU A 213 -10.71 7.02 0.76
CA LEU A 213 -11.43 6.32 -0.29
C LEU A 213 -12.53 7.26 -0.80
N VAL A 214 -12.39 7.70 -2.05
CA VAL A 214 -13.24 8.71 -2.66
C VAL A 214 -13.88 8.14 -3.93
N PRO A 215 -15.13 7.66 -3.86
CA PRO A 215 -15.88 7.23 -5.04
C PRO A 215 -16.09 8.37 -6.04
N ASP A 216 -16.01 8.04 -7.32
CA ASP A 216 -16.29 8.96 -8.41
C ASP A 216 -17.80 9.28 -8.43
N PRO A 217 -18.21 10.54 -8.16
CA PRO A 217 -19.62 10.94 -8.09
C PRO A 217 -20.36 10.75 -9.42
N GLY A 218 -19.64 10.68 -10.55
CA GLY A 218 -20.21 10.42 -11.87
C GLY A 218 -20.60 8.96 -12.10
N THR A 219 -20.04 8.01 -11.34
CA THR A 219 -20.31 6.57 -11.48
C THR A 219 -20.92 5.93 -10.23
N ALA A 220 -20.78 6.55 -9.06
CA ALA A 220 -21.16 5.97 -7.80
C ALA A 220 -21.62 6.98 -6.73
N SER A 221 -22.33 6.45 -5.74
CA SER A 221 -22.77 7.15 -4.52
C SER A 221 -22.24 6.39 -3.30
N VAL A 222 -21.99 7.10 -2.20
CA VAL A 222 -21.47 6.50 -0.95
C VAL A 222 -22.40 6.75 0.23
N LEU A 223 -22.59 5.70 1.02
CA LEU A 223 -23.18 5.72 2.35
C LEU A 223 -22.17 5.10 3.31
N VAL A 224 -21.68 5.91 4.26
CA VAL A 224 -20.78 5.46 5.31
C VAL A 224 -21.62 5.09 6.53
N ASN A 225 -21.55 3.84 6.96
CA ASN A 225 -22.16 3.32 8.19
C ASN A 225 -21.10 2.50 8.93
N LEU A 226 -20.28 3.20 9.70
CA LEU A 226 -19.04 2.68 10.28
C LEU A 226 -19.28 1.38 11.08
N PRO A 227 -18.39 0.38 10.97
CA PRO A 227 -17.10 0.40 10.26
C PRO A 227 -17.20 0.16 8.74
N VAL A 228 -18.41 0.06 8.16
CA VAL A 228 -18.62 -0.30 6.76
C VAL A 228 -18.89 0.93 5.87
N VAL A 229 -18.20 0.99 4.73
CA VAL A 229 -18.46 1.97 3.67
C VAL A 229 -19.16 1.27 2.53
N SER A 230 -20.43 1.59 2.28
CA SER A 230 -21.17 1.09 1.13
C SER A 230 -21.06 2.05 -0.02
N VAL A 231 -20.55 1.59 -1.16
CA VAL A 231 -20.54 2.33 -2.42
C VAL A 231 -21.49 1.63 -3.40
N ARG A 232 -22.38 2.40 -4.03
CA ARG A 232 -23.40 1.90 -4.96
C ARG A 232 -23.27 2.60 -6.31
N ALA A 233 -23.33 1.84 -7.40
CA ALA A 233 -23.32 2.40 -8.75
C ALA A 233 -24.55 3.29 -8.98
N THR A 234 -24.38 4.44 -9.62
CA THR A 234 -25.48 5.35 -10.01
C THR A 234 -26.03 5.04 -11.40
N GLY A 235 -25.38 4.15 -12.15
CA GLY A 235 -25.77 3.73 -13.49
C GLY A 235 -25.17 2.38 -13.88
N LYS A 236 -25.07 2.11 -15.19
CA LYS A 236 -24.50 0.86 -15.73
C LYS A 236 -22.98 0.85 -15.87
N GLN A 237 -22.30 1.93 -15.47
CA GLN A 237 -20.84 2.01 -15.52
C GLN A 237 -20.21 1.29 -14.32
N PRO A 238 -19.01 0.71 -14.45
CA PRO A 238 -18.25 0.21 -13.31
C PRO A 238 -18.08 1.29 -12.23
N ILE A 239 -18.20 0.93 -10.97
CA ILE A 239 -17.88 1.82 -9.86
C ILE A 239 -16.39 2.13 -9.93
N ARG A 240 -16.04 3.41 -9.98
CA ARG A 240 -14.66 3.90 -9.84
C ARG A 240 -14.50 4.60 -8.51
N PHE A 241 -13.35 4.41 -7.87
CA PHE A 241 -12.98 5.16 -6.68
C PHE A 241 -11.47 5.41 -6.64
N THR A 242 -11.12 6.59 -6.16
CA THR A 242 -9.76 6.98 -5.87
C THR A 242 -9.36 6.45 -4.50
N VAL A 243 -8.18 5.85 -4.42
CA VAL A 243 -7.49 5.54 -3.16
C VAL A 243 -6.36 6.54 -3.00
N ARG A 244 -6.30 7.22 -1.86
CA ARG A 244 -5.11 8.01 -1.46
C ARG A 244 -4.52 7.43 -0.20
N VAL A 245 -3.20 7.26 -0.18
CA VAL A 245 -2.45 6.96 1.04
C VAL A 245 -1.48 8.10 1.29
N THR A 246 -1.55 8.67 2.50
CA THR A 246 -0.67 9.77 2.92
C THR A 246 0.04 9.42 4.21
N THR A 247 1.35 9.61 4.24
CA THR A 247 2.23 9.36 5.40
C THR A 247 3.08 10.59 5.69
N ASP A 248 3.39 10.86 6.97
CA ASP A 248 4.46 11.77 7.38
C ASP A 248 5.72 11.05 7.90
N GLY A 249 5.73 9.70 7.88
CA GLY A 249 6.81 8.85 8.37
C GLY A 249 8.13 9.10 7.63
N PRO A 250 9.30 8.98 8.29
CA PRO A 250 10.57 9.38 7.69
C PRO A 250 10.92 8.56 6.44
N SER A 251 11.36 9.20 5.36
CA SER A 251 11.81 8.53 4.14
C SER A 251 13.15 7.82 4.32
N LEU A 252 13.38 6.73 3.59
CA LEU A 252 14.70 6.15 3.39
C LEU A 252 15.53 6.98 2.38
N ASN A 253 16.77 6.58 2.16
CA ASN A 253 17.61 7.01 1.05
C ASN A 253 17.81 5.84 0.06
N PRO A 254 16.92 5.67 -0.94
CA PRO A 254 17.05 4.64 -1.97
C PRO A 254 18.41 4.67 -2.68
N LEU A 255 18.97 3.48 -2.95
CA LEU A 255 20.18 3.34 -3.74
C LEU A 255 19.84 3.32 -5.23
N VAL A 256 20.72 3.91 -6.05
CA VAL A 256 20.62 3.87 -7.52
C VAL A 256 21.43 2.71 -8.11
N ARG A 257 21.13 2.35 -9.37
CA ARG A 257 21.64 1.16 -10.08
C ARG A 257 23.17 1.00 -10.02
N ASP A 258 23.94 2.08 -10.08
CA ASP A 258 25.41 2.08 -10.02
C ASP A 258 26.00 2.05 -8.60
N GLN A 259 25.19 2.31 -7.57
CA GLN A 259 25.55 2.08 -6.16
C GLN A 259 25.30 0.62 -5.73
N ILE A 260 24.36 -0.06 -6.38
CA ILE A 260 23.98 -1.46 -6.09
C ILE A 260 24.87 -2.44 -6.87
N PHE A 261 25.10 -2.18 -8.16
CA PHE A 261 25.76 -3.12 -9.05
C PHE A 261 27.14 -2.63 -9.51
N ASN A 262 28.13 -3.51 -9.41
CA ASN A 262 29.47 -3.22 -9.93
C ASN A 262 29.48 -3.10 -11.47
N SER A 263 30.52 -2.44 -12.00
CA SER A 263 30.64 -2.17 -13.44
C SER A 263 30.73 -3.41 -14.33
N ALA A 264 31.10 -4.58 -13.80
CA ALA A 264 31.12 -5.82 -14.56
C ALA A 264 29.69 -6.36 -14.79
N PHE A 265 28.84 -6.33 -13.76
CA PHE A 265 27.42 -6.67 -13.89
C PHE A 265 26.68 -5.70 -14.81
N LEU A 266 26.95 -4.39 -14.69
CA LEU A 266 26.32 -3.38 -15.54
C LEU A 266 26.67 -3.56 -17.03
N ARG A 267 27.91 -3.97 -17.35
CA ARG A 267 28.29 -4.36 -18.71
C ARG A 267 27.52 -5.60 -19.18
N PHE A 268 27.50 -6.67 -18.37
CA PHE A 268 26.74 -7.89 -18.67
C PHE A 268 25.25 -7.63 -18.95
N LEU A 269 24.58 -6.82 -18.12
CA LEU A 269 23.17 -6.44 -18.31
C LEU A 269 22.98 -5.61 -19.60
N ASN A 270 23.91 -4.72 -19.90
CA ASN A 270 23.89 -3.96 -21.15
C ASN A 270 24.09 -4.84 -22.39
N ASP A 271 24.97 -5.84 -22.34
CA ASP A 271 25.21 -6.75 -23.45
C ASP A 271 23.97 -7.63 -23.72
N ALA A 272 23.30 -8.08 -22.65
CA ALA A 272 22.00 -8.75 -22.74
C ALA A 272 20.92 -7.84 -23.38
N ARG A 273 20.87 -6.55 -23.01
CA ARG A 273 19.98 -5.55 -23.60
C ARG A 273 20.22 -5.36 -25.10
N VAL A 274 21.49 -5.27 -25.51
CA VAL A 274 21.88 -5.14 -26.93
C VAL A 274 21.48 -6.39 -27.71
N ALA A 275 21.76 -7.58 -27.18
CA ALA A 275 21.35 -8.84 -27.80
C ALA A 275 19.82 -8.97 -27.95
N ALA A 276 19.05 -8.56 -26.94
CA ALA A 276 17.59 -8.55 -26.98
C ALA A 276 17.02 -7.52 -27.96
N ASN A 277 17.60 -6.33 -28.05
CA ASN A 277 17.19 -5.32 -29.04
C ASN A 277 17.47 -5.79 -30.47
N ASN A 278 18.63 -6.40 -30.73
CA ASN A 278 18.95 -7.00 -32.02
C ASN A 278 18.04 -8.19 -32.38
N ALA A 279 17.43 -8.85 -31.38
CA ALA A 279 16.51 -9.96 -31.55
C ALA A 279 15.04 -9.54 -31.71
N ARG A 280 14.69 -8.29 -31.39
CA ARG A 280 13.30 -7.80 -31.36
C ARG A 280 12.67 -7.84 -32.75
N GLY A 281 11.44 -8.35 -32.83
CA GLY A 281 10.69 -8.49 -34.08
C GLY A 281 11.04 -9.73 -34.91
N LYS A 282 12.05 -10.52 -34.51
CA LYS A 282 12.35 -11.82 -35.13
C LYS A 282 11.56 -12.94 -34.44
N SER A 283 11.17 -13.94 -35.23
CA SER A 283 10.25 -15.01 -34.80
C SER A 283 10.92 -16.34 -34.42
N SER A 284 12.22 -16.51 -34.65
CA SER A 284 12.90 -17.77 -34.29
C SER A 284 13.05 -17.92 -32.78
N ALA A 285 12.92 -19.16 -32.28
CA ALA A 285 12.92 -19.45 -30.85
C ALA A 285 14.16 -18.89 -30.11
N THR A 286 15.33 -18.95 -30.75
CA THR A 286 16.59 -18.40 -30.21
C THR A 286 16.56 -16.88 -30.04
N GLU A 287 15.91 -16.15 -30.94
CA GLU A 287 15.80 -14.69 -30.84
C GLU A 287 14.75 -14.30 -29.80
N VAL A 288 13.60 -14.99 -29.76
CA VAL A 288 12.57 -14.82 -28.71
C VAL A 288 13.19 -15.07 -27.31
N ALA A 289 13.98 -16.13 -27.16
CA ALA A 289 14.66 -16.45 -25.90
C ALA A 289 15.63 -15.35 -25.43
N LYS A 290 16.30 -14.63 -26.34
CA LYS A 290 17.14 -13.46 -25.98
C LYS A 290 16.30 -12.32 -25.40
N VAL A 291 15.14 -12.03 -26.00
CA VAL A 291 14.22 -10.99 -25.51
C VAL A 291 13.67 -11.35 -24.13
N THR A 292 13.19 -12.58 -23.94
CA THR A 292 12.67 -13.06 -22.64
C THR A 292 13.77 -13.08 -21.57
N ARG A 293 14.98 -13.55 -21.89
CA ARG A 293 16.11 -13.55 -20.95
C ARG A 293 16.47 -12.13 -20.48
N TYR A 294 16.48 -11.15 -21.38
CA TYR A 294 16.73 -9.77 -20.96
C TYR A 294 15.60 -9.19 -20.12
N ARG A 295 14.32 -9.47 -20.44
CA ARG A 295 13.18 -9.07 -19.60
C ARG A 295 13.33 -9.61 -18.17
N LEU A 296 13.67 -10.89 -18.00
CA LEU A 296 13.95 -11.48 -16.68
C LEU A 296 15.09 -10.74 -15.97
N LEU A 297 16.26 -10.58 -16.62
CA LEU A 297 17.43 -9.94 -16.00
C LEU A 297 17.18 -8.47 -15.60
N GLU A 298 16.50 -7.69 -16.44
CA GLU A 298 16.15 -6.30 -16.13
C GLU A 298 15.07 -6.23 -15.05
N ARG A 299 14.12 -7.17 -15.01
CA ARG A 299 13.13 -7.30 -13.93
C ARG A 299 13.79 -7.60 -12.60
N ASP A 300 14.71 -8.56 -12.56
CA ASP A 300 15.39 -8.97 -11.33
C ASP A 300 16.31 -7.84 -10.82
N ALA A 301 16.99 -7.13 -11.72
CA ALA A 301 17.78 -5.93 -11.38
C ALA A 301 16.92 -4.79 -10.82
N ARG A 302 15.78 -4.48 -11.45
CA ARG A 302 14.78 -3.53 -10.93
C ARG A 302 14.19 -3.98 -9.60
N GLY A 303 14.00 -5.28 -9.43
CA GLY A 303 13.64 -5.88 -8.15
C GLY A 303 14.66 -5.48 -7.09
N THR A 304 15.94 -5.75 -7.29
CA THR A 304 16.98 -5.32 -6.33
C THR A 304 16.99 -3.80 -6.08
N GLU A 305 16.78 -2.97 -7.11
CA GLU A 305 16.70 -1.51 -6.97
C GLU A 305 15.50 -1.01 -6.17
N LEU A 306 14.33 -1.65 -6.31
CA LEU A 306 13.15 -1.37 -5.48
C LEU A 306 13.43 -1.72 -4.01
N LEU A 307 14.35 -2.65 -3.79
CA LEU A 307 14.61 -3.25 -2.49
C LEU A 307 15.89 -2.71 -1.84
N SER A 308 16.55 -1.69 -2.39
CA SER A 308 17.83 -1.20 -1.86
C SER A 308 17.75 0.25 -1.36
N SER A 309 18.10 0.47 -0.09
CA SER A 309 18.32 1.80 0.51
C SER A 309 19.62 1.83 1.30
N LYS A 310 20.11 3.02 1.69
CA LYS A 310 21.31 3.15 2.53
C LYS A 310 21.10 2.60 3.94
N GLU A 311 19.86 2.69 4.43
CA GLU A 311 19.49 2.31 5.79
C GLU A 311 19.23 0.80 5.92
N LYS A 312 18.52 0.20 4.95
CA LYS A 312 18.10 -1.21 4.98
C LYS A 312 17.84 -1.83 3.61
N LEU A 313 17.84 -3.17 3.55
CA LEU A 313 17.59 -3.99 2.35
C LEU A 313 16.38 -4.92 2.54
N MET A 314 15.20 -4.44 2.17
CA MET A 314 14.44 -4.90 1.00
C MET A 314 13.98 -6.38 0.79
N ALA A 315 14.37 -7.41 1.53
CA ALA A 315 13.93 -8.80 1.29
C ALA A 315 12.38 -9.01 1.22
N GLY A 316 11.83 -9.35 0.04
CA GLY A 316 10.40 -9.64 -0.16
C GLY A 316 10.02 -11.12 -0.03
N LEU A 317 8.87 -11.43 0.60
CA LEU A 317 8.28 -12.77 0.58
C LEU A 317 7.28 -12.95 -0.59
N PRO A 318 7.10 -14.17 -1.15
CA PRO A 318 6.34 -14.37 -2.39
C PRO A 318 4.84 -14.02 -2.36
N ASN A 319 4.23 -13.86 -1.17
CA ASN A 319 2.78 -13.70 -1.03
C ASN A 319 2.34 -12.64 0.01
N TYR A 320 3.22 -12.25 0.94
CA TYR A 320 2.89 -11.32 2.02
C TYR A 320 4.11 -10.47 2.40
N ALA A 321 4.07 -9.21 1.94
CA ALA A 321 4.92 -8.11 2.36
C ALA A 321 6.45 -8.27 2.29
N THR A 322 7.08 -7.11 2.27
CA THR A 322 8.53 -6.92 2.28
C THR A 322 8.98 -6.82 3.75
N TYR A 323 10.02 -7.55 4.18
CA TYR A 323 10.48 -7.60 5.58
C TYR A 323 12.00 -7.63 5.77
N PHE A 324 12.54 -6.77 6.65
CA PHE A 324 13.98 -6.69 6.96
C PHE A 324 14.23 -6.73 8.46
N GLY A 325 15.47 -7.08 8.79
CA GLY A 325 16.14 -6.53 9.95
C GLY A 325 16.91 -5.27 9.57
#